data_AF-A0A1B9VMP3-F1
#
_entry.id   AF-A0A1B9VMP3-F1
#
_cell.length_a   1.000
_cell.length_b   1.000
_cell.length_c   1.000
_cell.angle_alpha   90.00
_cell.angle_beta   90.00
_cell.angle_gamma   90.00
#
_symmetry.space_group_name_H-M   'P 1'
#
loop_
_entity.id
_entity.type
_entity.pdbx_description
1 polymer ?
#
loop_
_entity_poly.entity_id
_entity_poly.type
_entity_poly.pdbx_seq_one_letter_code
_entity_poly.pdbx_strand_id
1 'polypeptide(L)' 'MSQTNITPEHRSAFEALTSGDYSNFALFSCFADGAPAAAICAVNRDGEDFTIRPLFVSVTSSMQLTDHDGREAGQ' A
#
# COMPACT_ATOMS: atom_id res chain seq x y z
N MET A 1 11.68 9.19 21.89
CA MET A 1 11.75 9.53 20.45
C MET A 1 10.46 9.05 19.82
N SER A 2 9.74 9.90 19.08
CA SER A 2 8.55 9.47 18.34
C SER A 2 9.00 8.55 17.20
N GLN A 3 8.94 7.25 17.42
CA GLN A 3 9.19 6.27 16.36
C GLN A 3 7.98 6.28 15.41
N THR A 4 8.22 6.19 14.10
CA THR A 4 7.16 6.10 13.09
C THR A 4 7.37 4.85 12.25
N ASN A 5 6.28 4.19 11.88
CA ASN A 5 6.29 3.09 10.93
C ASN A 5 6.31 3.58 9.46
N ILE A 6 6.27 4.90 9.23
CA ILE A 6 6.34 5.50 7.90
C ILE A 6 7.79 5.53 7.43
N THR A 7 8.14 4.69 6.47
CA THR A 7 9.46 4.68 5.82
C THR A 7 9.52 5.73 4.71
N PRO A 8 10.72 6.07 4.20
CA PRO A 8 10.86 6.91 3.01
C PRO A 8 10.07 6.37 1.81
N GLU A 9 10.03 5.05 1.62
CA GLU A 9 9.29 4.41 0.53
C GLU A 9 7.78 4.63 0.64
N HIS A 10 7.22 4.58 1.87
CA HIS A 10 5.81 4.90 2.09
C HIS A 10 5.48 6.35 1.70
N ARG A 11 6.37 7.30 2.00
CA ARG A 11 6.21 8.72 1.62
C ARG A 11 6.27 8.89 0.12
N SER A 12 7.29 8.33 -0.54
CA SER A 12 7.43 8.41 -1.99
C SER A 12 6.25 7.78 -2.73
N ALA A 13 5.72 6.65 -2.24
CA ALA A 13 4.54 6.03 -2.81
C ALA A 13 3.29 6.90 -2.67
N PHE A 14 3.07 7.49 -1.49
CA PHE A 14 1.95 8.40 -1.24
C PHE A 14 2.03 9.66 -2.10
N GLU A 15 3.21 10.27 -2.20
CA GLU A 15 3.45 11.44 -3.06
C GLU A 15 3.19 11.11 -4.53
N ALA A 16 3.71 9.98 -5.03
CA ALA A 16 3.49 9.56 -6.40
C ALA A 16 2.00 9.32 -6.73
N LEU A 17 1.22 8.81 -5.78
CA LEU A 17 -0.23 8.61 -5.94
C LEU A 17 -1.02 9.92 -5.92
N THR A 18 -0.54 10.94 -5.21
CA THR A 18 -1.30 12.18 -4.97
C THR A 18 -0.87 13.35 -5.86
N SER A 19 0.35 13.33 -6.41
CA SER A 19 0.85 14.43 -7.23
C SER A 19 0.21 14.49 -8.63
N GLY A 20 -0.24 13.34 -9.14
CA GLY A 20 -0.76 13.22 -10.51
C GLY A 20 0.34 13.13 -11.59
N ASP A 21 1.62 13.15 -11.19
CA ASP A 21 2.75 13.06 -12.13
C ASP A 21 2.96 11.65 -12.70
N TYR A 22 2.33 10.65 -12.09
CA TYR A 22 2.46 9.25 -12.44
C TYR A 22 1.10 8.67 -12.82
N SER A 23 1.06 7.95 -13.93
CA SER A 23 -0.15 7.30 -14.45
C SER A 23 -0.06 5.77 -14.48
N ASN A 24 1.01 5.21 -13.93
CA ASN A 24 1.32 3.79 -14.03
C ASN A 24 0.84 3.01 -12.78
N PHE A 25 -0.34 3.35 -12.30
CA PHE A 25 -0.97 2.68 -11.17
C PHE A 25 -2.17 1.84 -11.61
N ALA A 26 -2.43 0.77 -10.88
CA ALA A 26 -3.60 -0.08 -11.11
C ALA A 26 -4.10 -0.67 -9.79
N LEU A 27 -5.41 -0.95 -9.75
CA LEU A 27 -6.06 -1.64 -8.64
C LEU A 27 -6.10 -3.14 -8.92
N PHE A 28 -5.54 -3.93 -8.01
CA PHE A 28 -5.45 -5.38 -8.14
C PHE A 28 -6.32 -6.06 -7.08
N SER A 29 -7.15 -7.01 -7.50
CA SER A 29 -7.77 -7.97 -6.59
C SER A 29 -6.72 -8.97 -6.13
N CYS A 30 -6.59 -9.20 -4.82
CA CYS A 30 -5.55 -10.07 -4.28
C CYS A 30 -5.99 -10.72 -2.96
N PHE A 31 -5.06 -11.44 -2.33
CA PHE A 31 -5.20 -11.96 -0.98
C PHE A 31 -4.02 -11.47 -0.15
N ALA A 32 -4.30 -10.89 1.01
CA ALA A 32 -3.29 -10.48 1.99
C ALA A 32 -3.41 -11.41 3.20
N ASP A 33 -2.34 -12.15 3.48
CA ASP A 33 -2.33 -13.19 4.53
C ASP A 33 -3.49 -14.19 4.41
N GLY A 34 -3.88 -14.52 3.18
CA GLY A 34 -4.97 -15.44 2.87
C GLY A 34 -6.38 -14.82 2.94
N ALA A 35 -6.53 -13.59 3.43
CA ALA A 35 -7.80 -12.87 3.43
C ALA A 35 -8.00 -12.11 2.10
N PRO A 36 -9.22 -12.09 1.51
CA PRO A 36 -9.51 -11.28 0.33
C PRO A 36 -9.19 -9.80 0.56
N ALA A 37 -8.50 -9.20 -0.40
CA ALA A 37 -8.07 -7.81 -0.33
C ALA A 37 -8.00 -7.18 -1.73
N ALA A 38 -7.69 -5.89 -1.76
CA ALA A 38 -7.25 -5.18 -2.95
C ALA A 38 -5.94 -4.43 -2.67
N ALA A 39 -5.12 -4.24 -3.70
CA ALA A 39 -3.89 -3.47 -3.60
C ALA A 39 -3.83 -2.39 -4.68
N ILE A 40 -3.33 -1.23 -4.31
CA ILE A 40 -2.86 -0.22 -5.26
C ILE A 40 -1.42 -0.58 -5.61
N CYS A 41 -1.18 -0.88 -6.88
CA CYS A 41 0.12 -1.31 -7.38
C CYS A 41 0.72 -0.29 -8.33
N ALA A 42 2.03 -0.08 -8.25
CA ALA A 42 2.80 0.49 -9.34
C ALA A 42 3.10 -0.60 -10.38
N VAL A 43 2.83 -0.30 -11.64
CA VAL A 43 3.10 -1.18 -12.78
C VAL A 43 4.21 -0.52 -13.57
N ASN A 44 5.41 -1.10 -13.54
CA ASN A 44 6.56 -0.56 -14.25
C ASN A 44 6.92 -1.52 -15.39
N ARG A 45 7.17 -0.98 -16.56
CA ARG A 45 7.69 -1.78 -17.67
C ARG A 45 9.16 -2.09 -17.40
N ASP A 46 9.55 -3.35 -17.55
CA ASP A 46 10.92 -3.83 -17.39
C ASP A 46 11.29 -4.67 -18.62
N GLY A 47 11.86 -4.01 -19.62
CA GLY A 47 12.10 -4.61 -20.94
C GLY A 47 10.79 -4.99 -21.64
N GLU A 48 10.61 -6.29 -21.90
CA GLU A 48 9.39 -6.86 -22.49
C GLU A 48 8.33 -7.22 -21.44
N ASP A 49 8.71 -7.25 -20.17
CA ASP A 49 7.86 -7.65 -19.05
C ASP A 49 7.35 -6.44 -18.25
N PHE A 50 6.56 -6.73 -17.22
CA PHE A 50 6.08 -5.76 -16.24
C PHE A 50 6.41 -6.22 -14.83
N THR A 51 6.99 -5.30 -14.06
CA THR A 51 7.10 -5.44 -12.60
C THR A 51 5.89 -4.78 -11.95
N ILE A 52 5.12 -5.57 -11.22
CA ILE A 52 3.97 -5.12 -10.42
C ILE A 52 4.42 -5.06 -8.96
N ARG A 53 4.43 -3.87 -8.38
CA ARG A 53 4.80 -3.65 -6.98
C ARG A 53 3.60 -3.13 -6.18
N PRO A 54 3.04 -3.91 -5.23
CA PRO A 54 2.06 -3.40 -4.29
C PRO A 54 2.65 -2.25 -3.47
N LEU A 55 1.89 -1.15 -3.35
CA LEU A 55 2.27 0.02 -2.56
C LEU A 55 1.43 0.13 -1.29
N PHE A 56 0.11 -0.08 -1.43
CA PHE A 56 -0.85 -0.07 -0.35
C PHE A 56 -1.84 -1.21 -0.54
N VAL A 57 -2.21 -1.85 0.57
CA VAL A 57 -3.19 -2.95 0.61
C VAL A 57 -4.38 -2.49 1.44
N SER A 58 -5.59 -2.84 0.98
CA SER A 58 -6.82 -2.55 1.71
C SER A 58 -6.84 -3.26 3.06
N VAL A 59 -7.43 -2.60 4.08
CA VAL A 59 -7.75 -3.25 5.35
C VAL A 59 -8.62 -4.49 5.08
N THR A 60 -8.29 -5.60 5.72
CA THR A 60 -9.07 -6.84 5.65
C THR A 60 -9.88 -7.02 6.94
N SER A 61 -10.91 -7.87 6.90
CA SER A 61 -11.77 -8.13 8.07
C SER A 61 -11.04 -8.80 9.24
N SER A 62 -9.89 -9.42 8.99
CA SER A 62 -9.06 -10.06 10.00
C SER A 62 -7.93 -9.16 10.52
N MET A 63 -7.73 -7.98 9.93
CA MET A 63 -6.64 -7.08 10.30
C MET A 63 -6.98 -6.31 11.58
N GLN A 64 -6.08 -6.36 12.56
CA GLN A 64 -6.11 -5.47 13.73
C GLN A 64 -5.14 -4.32 13.49
N LEU A 65 -5.69 -3.12 13.28
CA LEU A 65 -4.88 -1.92 13.07
C LEU A 65 -4.86 -1.10 14.37
N THR A 66 -3.66 -0.83 14.89
CA THR A 66 -3.45 -0.05 16.11
C THR A 66 -2.46 1.08 15.91
N ASP A 67 -2.57 2.13 16.72
CA ASP A 67 -1.53 3.15 16.86
C ASP A 67 -0.37 2.70 17.76
N HIS A 68 0.62 3.57 17.98
CA HIS A 68 1.76 3.28 18.85
C HIS A 68 1.39 3.05 20.33
N ASP A 69 0.20 3.47 20.75
CA ASP A 69 -0.34 3.27 22.10
C ASP A 69 -1.21 1.99 22.17
N GLY A 70 -1.31 1.23 21.08
CA GLY A 70 -2.13 0.02 20.99
C GLY A 70 -3.63 0.31 20.85
N ARG A 71 -4.03 1.55 20.59
CA ARG A 71 -5.44 1.90 20.38
C ARG A 71 -5.88 1.47 19.00
N GLU A 72 -6.95 0.70 18.94
CA GLU A 72 -7.52 0.24 17.67
C GLU A 72 -8.04 1.42 16.83
N ALA A 73 -7.80 1.33 15.52
CA ALA A 73 -8.40 2.24 14.57
C ALA A 73 -9.92 2.01 14.52
N GLY A 74 -10.70 3.10 14.55
CA GLY A 74 -12.14 3.02 14.29
C GLY A 74 -12.38 2.58 12.84
N GLN A 75 -13.14 1.51 12.67
CA GLN A 75 -13.61 1.03 11.37
C GLN A 75 -14.67 1.97 10.79
#